data_AF-A0A147HQW2-F1
#
_entry.id   AF-A0A147HQW2-F1
#
_cell.length_a   1.000
_cell.length_b   1.000
_cell.length_c   1.000
_cell.angle_alpha   90.00
_cell.angle_beta   90.00
_cell.angle_gamma   90.00
#
_symmetry.space_group_name_H-M   'P 1'
#
loop_
_entity.id
_entity.type
_entity.pdbx_description
1 polymer ?
#
loop_
_entity_poly.entity_id
_entity_poly.type
_entity_poly.pdbx_seq_one_letter_code
_entity_poly.pdbx_strand_id
1 'polypeptide(L)'
;GTVFIEVAGKIQRTGIRFRDNQQLLNICQRIVSQVGRRVDESSPICDARLADGSRVNAIVPPLAIDGPALTIRKFKKDKLTLEQLVKFGAITPEGATILQIIGRVRCNVIISGGTGSGKTTLLNCLTNYIEHDERIITCEDAAELQLQQPHVVRLETRPPNIEGEGQVTMRELVRNCLRMRPERIIVGEVRGPEAFDLLQ
;
A
#
# COMPACT_ATOMS: atom_id res chain seq x y z
N GLY A 1 -24.49 -15.05 -0.69
CA GLY A 1 -23.15 -15.07 -0.06
C GLY A 1 -23.14 -14.32 1.27
N THR A 2 -22.17 -14.60 2.13
CA THR A 2 -21.91 -13.89 3.40
C THR A 2 -20.89 -12.77 3.20
N VAL A 3 -21.10 -11.62 3.85
CA VAL A 3 -20.17 -10.49 3.84
C VAL A 3 -19.63 -10.25 5.24
N PHE A 4 -18.31 -10.19 5.36
CA PHE A 4 -17.59 -9.91 6.61
C PHE A 4 -16.85 -8.58 6.50
N ILE A 5 -16.70 -7.88 7.62
CA ILE A 5 -15.89 -6.67 7.74
C ILE A 5 -15.00 -6.78 8.97
N GLU A 6 -13.87 -6.08 8.95
CA GLU A 6 -13.03 -5.90 10.14
C GLU A 6 -13.33 -4.53 10.77
N VAL A 7 -13.67 -4.51 12.06
CA VAL A 7 -13.85 -3.28 12.83
C VAL A 7 -13.00 -3.40 14.09
N ALA A 8 -12.07 -2.47 14.29
CA ALA A 8 -11.14 -2.45 15.41
C ALA A 8 -10.40 -3.79 15.63
N GLY A 9 -9.89 -4.40 14.55
CA GLY A 9 -9.14 -5.66 14.63
C GLY A 9 -10.01 -6.91 14.76
N LYS A 10 -11.34 -6.79 14.76
CA LYS A 10 -12.26 -7.91 14.92
C LYS A 10 -13.13 -8.11 13.69
N ILE A 11 -13.16 -9.35 13.20
CA ILE A 11 -14.03 -9.76 12.09
C ILE A 11 -15.48 -9.86 12.58
N GLN A 12 -16.38 -9.21 11.87
CA GLN A 12 -17.81 -9.19 12.16
C GLN A 12 -18.58 -9.54 10.88
N ARG A 13 -19.60 -10.39 11.04
CA ARG A 13 -20.55 -10.69 9.95
C ARG A 13 -21.52 -9.54 9.79
N THR A 14 -21.74 -9.10 8.56
CA THR A 14 -22.70 -8.04 8.25
C THR A 14 -24.06 -8.61 7.86
N GLY A 15 -25.09 -7.74 7.79
CA GLY A 15 -26.39 -8.06 7.21
C GLY A 15 -26.41 -8.01 5.68
N ILE A 16 -25.34 -7.53 5.03
CA ILE A 16 -25.27 -7.40 3.57
C ILE A 16 -25.21 -8.79 2.94
N ARG A 17 -26.00 -9.00 1.89
CA ARG A 17 -26.06 -10.25 1.12
C ARG A 17 -26.09 -9.96 -0.36
N PHE A 18 -25.38 -10.81 -1.11
CA PHE A 18 -25.56 -10.94 -2.55
C PHE A 18 -26.65 -11.96 -2.83
N ARG A 19 -27.48 -11.67 -3.83
CA ARG A 19 -28.60 -12.48 -4.30
C ARG A 19 -28.13 -13.87 -4.74
N ASP A 20 -27.08 -13.91 -5.55
CA ASP A 20 -26.53 -15.13 -6.16
C ASP A 20 -25.05 -14.91 -6.56
N ASN A 21 -24.40 -15.98 -7.00
CA ASN A 21 -23.00 -15.94 -7.46
C ASN A 21 -22.84 -15.08 -8.73
N GLN A 22 -23.86 -15.03 -9.59
CA GLN A 22 -23.82 -14.23 -10.81
C GLN A 22 -23.77 -12.73 -10.49
N GLN A 23 -24.53 -12.27 -9.49
CA GLN A 23 -24.52 -10.89 -9.05
C GLN A 23 -23.13 -10.50 -8.53
N LEU A 24 -22.51 -11.35 -7.71
CA LEU A 24 -21.17 -11.08 -7.20
C LEU A 24 -20.13 -11.09 -8.33
N LEU A 25 -20.21 -12.03 -9.28
CA LEU A 25 -19.35 -12.07 -10.46
C LEU A 25 -19.45 -10.77 -11.28
N ASN A 26 -20.67 -10.31 -11.55
CA ASN A 26 -20.91 -9.06 -12.28
C ASN A 26 -20.33 -7.85 -11.54
N ILE A 27 -20.40 -7.84 -10.20
CA ILE A 27 -19.78 -6.79 -9.38
C ILE A 27 -18.26 -6.84 -9.48
N CYS A 28 -17.65 -8.03 -9.36
CA CYS A 28 -16.21 -8.21 -9.53
C CYS A 28 -15.76 -7.69 -10.92
N GLN A 29 -16.44 -8.10 -11.99
CA GLN A 29 -16.16 -7.66 -13.35
C GLN A 29 -16.28 -6.14 -13.52
N ARG A 30 -17.31 -5.53 -12.94
CA ARG A 30 -17.50 -4.07 -13.01
C ARG A 30 -16.41 -3.31 -12.25
N ILE A 31 -15.96 -3.83 -11.12
CA ILE A 31 -14.88 -3.21 -10.33
C ILE A 31 -13.56 -3.25 -11.11
N VAL A 32 -13.21 -4.42 -11.66
CA VAL A 32 -11.91 -4.58 -12.35
C VAL A 32 -11.90 -3.89 -13.72
N SER A 33 -13.03 -3.83 -14.42
CA SER A 33 -13.10 -3.15 -15.72
C SER A 33 -12.92 -1.63 -15.62
N GLN A 34 -13.35 -1.01 -14.52
CA GLN A 34 -13.12 0.41 -14.25
C GLN A 34 -11.64 0.78 -14.14
N VAL A 35 -10.76 -0.21 -13.92
CA VAL A 35 -9.31 -0.02 -13.79
C VAL A 35 -8.54 -0.68 -14.94
N GLY A 36 -9.21 -1.04 -16.04
CA GLY A 36 -8.60 -1.65 -17.22
C GLY A 36 -8.13 -3.10 -17.01
N ARG A 37 -8.68 -3.80 -16.01
CA ARG A 37 -8.38 -5.20 -15.71
C ARG A 37 -9.59 -6.10 -16.05
N ARG A 38 -9.37 -7.40 -16.10
CA ARG A 38 -10.38 -8.41 -16.45
C ARG A 38 -10.36 -9.56 -15.45
N VAL A 39 -11.54 -10.11 -15.14
CA VAL A 39 -11.70 -11.31 -14.31
C VAL A 39 -12.82 -12.19 -14.87
N ASP A 40 -12.50 -13.44 -15.22
CA ASP A 40 -13.41 -14.45 -15.77
C ASP A 40 -12.79 -15.85 -15.68
N GLU A 41 -13.39 -16.85 -16.32
CA GLU A 41 -12.91 -18.24 -16.24
C GLU A 41 -11.50 -18.45 -16.81
N SER A 42 -11.07 -17.65 -17.80
CA SER A 42 -9.71 -17.76 -18.36
C SER A 42 -8.69 -16.95 -17.58
N SER A 43 -9.13 -15.90 -16.88
CA SER A 43 -8.32 -15.10 -15.94
C SER A 43 -9.00 -15.02 -14.58
N PRO A 44 -8.99 -16.11 -13.78
CA PRO A 44 -9.84 -16.25 -12.60
C PRO A 44 -9.35 -15.49 -11.36
N ILE A 45 -8.18 -14.86 -11.41
CA ILE A 45 -7.61 -14.03 -10.34
C ILE A 45 -7.36 -12.64 -10.88
N CYS A 46 -7.77 -11.61 -10.13
CA CYS A 46 -7.47 -10.23 -10.47
C CYS A 46 -7.22 -9.38 -9.23
N ASP A 47 -6.08 -8.67 -9.23
CA ASP A 47 -5.79 -7.59 -8.30
C ASP A 47 -6.02 -6.23 -8.98
N ALA A 48 -6.65 -5.30 -8.25
CA ALA A 48 -7.07 -4.00 -8.74
C ALA A 48 -6.99 -2.92 -7.64
N ARG A 49 -7.04 -1.65 -8.06
CA ARG A 49 -7.03 -0.49 -7.16
C ARG A 49 -8.22 0.44 -7.43
N LEU A 50 -9.08 0.64 -6.43
CA LEU A 50 -10.21 1.56 -6.55
C LEU A 50 -9.76 3.02 -6.57
N ALA A 51 -10.66 3.91 -7.02
CA ALA A 51 -10.42 5.35 -7.05
C ALA A 51 -10.14 5.96 -5.65
N ASP A 52 -10.63 5.34 -4.57
CA ASP A 52 -10.33 5.76 -3.19
C ASP A 52 -8.99 5.23 -2.68
N GLY A 53 -8.24 4.53 -3.53
CA GLY A 53 -6.95 3.93 -3.25
C GLY A 53 -7.03 2.49 -2.73
N SER A 54 -8.20 1.99 -2.31
CA SER A 54 -8.38 0.65 -1.73
C SER A 54 -7.91 -0.45 -2.68
N ARG A 55 -7.29 -1.49 -2.13
CA ARG A 55 -6.89 -2.67 -2.91
C ARG A 55 -8.03 -3.67 -2.98
N VAL A 56 -8.22 -4.24 -4.15
CA VAL A 56 -9.24 -5.25 -4.42
C VAL A 56 -8.56 -6.49 -4.94
N ASN A 57 -8.90 -7.63 -4.35
CA ASN A 57 -8.59 -8.94 -4.89
C ASN A 57 -9.91 -9.65 -5.20
N ALA A 58 -10.04 -10.12 -6.45
CA ALA A 58 -11.17 -10.91 -6.90
C ALA A 58 -10.68 -12.28 -7.37
N ILE A 59 -11.34 -13.33 -6.92
CA ILE A 59 -11.12 -14.70 -7.39
C ILE A 59 -12.47 -15.32 -7.76
N VAL A 60 -12.53 -15.94 -8.94
CA VAL A 60 -13.78 -16.48 -9.50
C VAL A 60 -13.62 -17.97 -9.87
N PRO A 61 -14.71 -18.70 -10.14
CA PRO A 61 -14.63 -20.05 -10.70
C PRO A 61 -13.74 -20.08 -11.96
N PRO A 62 -12.99 -21.18 -12.20
CA PRO A 62 -13.04 -22.45 -11.47
C PRO A 62 -12.22 -22.50 -10.17
N LEU A 63 -11.43 -21.46 -9.84
CA LEU A 63 -10.56 -21.49 -8.66
C LEU A 63 -11.33 -21.30 -7.35
N ALA A 64 -12.38 -20.49 -7.37
CA ALA A 64 -13.26 -20.29 -6.23
C ALA A 64 -14.46 -21.27 -6.31
N ILE A 65 -14.28 -22.46 -5.73
CA ILE A 65 -15.22 -23.61 -5.84
C ILE A 65 -16.62 -23.24 -5.34
N ASP A 66 -16.72 -22.47 -4.25
CA ASP A 66 -17.99 -22.06 -3.65
C ASP A 66 -18.63 -20.83 -4.34
N GLY A 67 -18.02 -20.35 -5.42
CA GLY A 67 -18.42 -19.14 -6.14
C GLY A 67 -17.43 -17.99 -5.94
N PRO A 68 -17.65 -16.84 -6.63
CA PRO A 68 -16.76 -15.70 -6.57
C PRO A 68 -16.46 -15.21 -5.15
N ALA A 69 -15.21 -14.85 -4.88
CA ALA A 69 -14.80 -14.19 -3.65
C ALA A 69 -14.15 -12.83 -3.97
N LEU A 70 -14.45 -11.83 -3.14
CA LEU A 70 -13.99 -10.46 -3.28
C LEU A 70 -13.48 -9.96 -1.95
N THR A 71 -12.22 -9.52 -1.90
CA THR A 71 -11.60 -8.93 -0.72
C THR A 71 -11.24 -7.48 -1.02
N ILE A 72 -11.69 -6.55 -0.18
CA ILE A 72 -11.35 -5.13 -0.29
C ILE A 72 -10.58 -4.71 0.95
N ARG A 73 -9.33 -4.29 0.76
CA ARG A 73 -8.48 -3.72 1.81
C ARG A 73 -8.53 -2.20 1.70
N LYS A 74 -9.23 -1.58 2.65
CA LYS A 74 -9.32 -0.12 2.76
C LYS A 74 -8.04 0.44 3.38
N PHE A 75 -7.62 1.59 2.87
CA PHE A 75 -6.58 2.39 3.53
C PHE A 75 -7.22 3.28 4.59
N LYS A 76 -6.60 3.32 5.77
CA LYS A 76 -7.00 4.25 6.82
C LYS A 76 -6.65 5.66 6.34
N LYS A 77 -7.65 6.54 6.26
CA LYS A 77 -7.42 7.95 5.89
C LYS A 77 -6.75 8.73 7.02
N ASP A 78 -6.88 8.27 8.27
CA ASP A 78 -6.29 8.94 9.42
C ASP A 78 -4.78 8.70 9.46
N LYS A 79 -4.03 9.78 9.20
CA LYS A 79 -2.58 9.82 9.40
C LYS A 79 -2.30 9.78 10.89
N LEU A 80 -1.70 8.69 11.36
CA LEU A 80 -1.16 8.69 12.72
C LEU A 80 0.01 9.67 12.81
N THR A 81 0.08 10.43 13.91
CA THR A 81 1.20 11.32 14.21
C THR A 81 2.06 10.75 15.34
N LEU A 82 3.30 11.23 15.50
CA LEU A 82 4.14 10.79 16.62
C LEU A 82 3.49 11.15 17.96
N GLU A 83 2.78 12.28 18.06
CA GLU A 83 2.06 12.67 19.27
C GLU A 83 0.95 11.66 19.61
N GLN A 84 0.29 11.09 18.60
CA GLN A 84 -0.67 10.02 18.81
C GLN A 84 0.00 8.70 19.22
N LEU A 85 1.17 8.37 18.66
CA LEU A 85 1.94 7.19 19.09
C LEU A 85 2.38 7.30 20.56
N VAL A 86 2.77 8.49 21.01
CA VAL A 86 3.06 8.77 22.42
C VAL A 86 1.81 8.59 23.28
N LYS A 87 0.66 9.12 22.85
CA LYS A 87 -0.62 8.95 23.56
C LYS A 87 -1.05 7.49 23.68
N PHE A 88 -0.74 6.66 22.69
CA PHE A 88 -1.01 5.21 22.73
C PHE A 88 0.03 4.42 23.54
N GLY A 89 1.08 5.06 24.04
CA GLY A 89 2.17 4.40 24.77
C GLY A 89 3.07 3.54 23.87
N ALA A 90 3.04 3.76 22.55
CA ALA A 90 3.87 3.01 21.60
C ALA A 90 5.33 3.51 21.57
N ILE A 91 5.57 4.75 21.98
CA ILE A 91 6.91 5.36 22.10
C ILE A 91 6.89 6.38 23.24
N THR A 92 8.04 6.60 23.88
CA THR A 92 8.18 7.66 24.89
C THR A 92 8.23 9.05 24.23
N PRO A 93 7.92 10.13 24.96
CA PRO A 93 8.07 11.49 24.45
C PRO A 93 9.49 11.79 23.93
N GLU A 94 10.52 11.34 24.65
CA GLU A 94 11.92 11.54 24.27
C GLU A 94 12.27 10.78 22.99
N GLY A 95 11.77 9.55 22.85
CA GLY A 95 11.92 8.76 21.63
C GLY A 95 11.24 9.44 20.44
N ALA A 96 10.06 10.02 20.64
CA ALA A 96 9.37 10.81 19.62
C ALA A 96 10.22 12.03 19.20
N THR A 97 10.81 12.77 20.15
CA THR A 97 11.71 13.90 19.82
C THR A 97 12.91 13.45 18.97
N ILE A 98 13.52 12.31 19.29
CA ILE A 98 14.62 11.76 18.47
C ILE A 98 14.14 11.46 17.06
N LEU A 99 12.97 10.83 16.90
CA LEU A 99 12.38 10.53 15.60
C LEU A 99 12.04 11.80 14.80
N GLN A 100 11.60 12.88 15.45
CA GLN A 100 11.38 14.18 14.80
C GLN A 100 12.68 14.76 14.24
N ILE A 101 13.77 14.69 15.02
CA ILE A 101 15.10 15.15 14.60
C ILE A 101 15.57 14.32 13.41
N ILE A 102 15.48 12.98 13.51
CA ILE A 102 15.81 12.03 12.44
C ILE A 102 15.06 12.38 11.14
N GLY A 103 13.76 12.67 11.25
CA GLY A 103 12.93 13.09 10.12
C GLY A 103 13.42 14.40 9.46
N ARG A 104 13.98 15.33 10.23
CA ARG A 104 14.50 16.61 9.70
C ARG A 104 15.92 16.51 9.12
N VAL A 105 16.83 15.80 9.76
CA VAL A 105 18.28 15.84 9.45
C VAL A 105 18.70 14.99 8.24
N ARG A 106 17.75 14.52 7.43
CA ARG A 106 18.00 13.74 6.18
C ARG A 106 18.91 12.52 6.38
N CYS A 107 18.97 11.95 7.58
CA CYS A 107 19.73 10.72 7.79
C CYS A 107 19.04 9.54 7.10
N ASN A 108 19.82 8.54 6.69
CA ASN A 108 19.28 7.31 6.13
C ASN A 108 18.67 6.46 7.26
N VAL A 109 17.40 6.08 7.12
CA VAL A 109 16.64 5.38 8.15
C VAL A 109 16.10 4.07 7.61
N ILE A 110 16.30 2.99 8.37
CA ILE A 110 15.65 1.70 8.14
C ILE A 110 14.68 1.45 9.30
N ILE A 111 13.41 1.23 8.98
CA ILE A 111 12.39 0.83 9.96
C ILE A 111 12.17 -0.68 9.82
N SER A 112 12.54 -1.43 10.84
CA SER A 112 12.42 -2.89 10.88
C SER A 112 11.38 -3.36 11.88
N GLY A 113 10.93 -4.61 11.75
CA GLY A 113 9.89 -5.21 12.58
C GLY A 113 9.06 -6.26 11.85
N GLY A 114 8.33 -7.07 12.60
CA GLY A 114 7.46 -8.12 12.07
C GLY A 114 6.31 -7.60 11.18
N THR A 115 5.64 -8.51 10.49
CA THR A 115 4.41 -8.18 9.74
C THR A 115 3.36 -7.62 10.70
N GLY A 116 2.73 -6.49 10.34
CA GLY A 116 1.71 -5.86 11.18
C GLY A 116 2.23 -5.06 12.38
N SER A 117 3.54 -4.94 12.59
CA SER A 117 4.11 -4.22 13.74
C SER A 117 4.04 -2.68 13.65
N GLY A 118 3.40 -2.13 12.62
CA GLY A 118 3.28 -0.67 12.43
C GLY A 118 4.46 0.01 11.70
N LYS A 119 5.30 -0.73 10.96
CA LYS A 119 6.44 -0.15 10.21
C LYS A 119 6.03 1.00 9.29
N THR A 120 5.09 0.73 8.37
CA THR A 120 4.59 1.73 7.42
C THR A 120 3.91 2.89 8.14
N THR A 121 3.26 2.62 9.28
CA THR A 121 2.69 3.66 10.13
C THR A 121 3.76 4.59 10.68
N LEU A 122 4.86 4.04 11.23
CA LEU A 122 5.97 4.83 11.72
C LEU A 122 6.65 5.61 10.60
N LEU A 123 6.84 4.98 9.42
CA LEU A 123 7.38 5.64 8.23
C LEU A 123 6.56 6.87 7.85
N ASN A 124 5.23 6.72 7.79
CA ASN A 124 4.30 7.81 7.48
C ASN A 124 4.24 8.88 8.59
N CYS A 125 4.57 8.53 9.84
CA CYS A 125 4.76 9.53 10.90
C CYS A 125 6.02 10.35 10.67
N LEU A 126 7.14 9.70 10.30
CA LEU A 126 8.41 10.38 10.04
C LEU A 126 8.33 11.33 8.85
N THR A 127 7.54 11.01 7.82
CA THR A 127 7.35 11.90 6.66
C THR A 127 6.75 13.25 7.04
N ASN A 128 6.06 13.36 8.18
CA ASN A 128 5.54 14.63 8.69
C ASN A 128 6.62 15.67 9.03
N TYR A 129 7.85 15.21 9.26
CA TYR A 129 8.96 16.05 9.69
C TYR A 129 10.01 16.28 8.59
N ILE A 130 9.74 15.84 7.36
CA ILE A 130 10.55 16.19 6.20
C ILE A 130 10.25 17.65 5.83
N GLU A 131 11.29 18.44 5.52
CA GLU A 131 11.15 19.85 5.16
C GLU A 131 10.24 20.04 3.92
N HIS A 132 9.50 21.16 3.91
CA HIS A 132 8.41 21.37 2.93
C HIS A 132 8.90 21.62 1.50
N ASP A 133 10.15 22.06 1.33
CA ASP A 133 10.78 22.37 0.05
C ASP A 133 11.48 21.16 -0.59
N GLU A 134 11.54 20.02 0.09
CA GLU A 134 12.16 18.81 -0.42
C GLU A 134 11.30 18.11 -1.48
N ARG A 135 11.94 17.70 -2.58
CA ARG A 135 11.39 16.79 -3.56
C ARG A 135 11.57 15.35 -3.10
N ILE A 136 10.45 14.67 -2.94
CA ILE A 136 10.40 13.33 -2.40
C ILE A 136 9.87 12.38 -3.45
N ILE A 137 10.53 11.24 -3.62
CA ILE A 137 10.04 10.17 -4.47
C ILE A 137 9.73 8.96 -3.59
N THR A 138 8.52 8.43 -3.72
CA THR A 138 8.10 7.21 -3.03
C THR A 138 8.06 6.05 -4.01
N CYS A 139 8.58 4.90 -3.60
CA CYS A 139 8.51 3.64 -4.35
C CYS A 139 7.82 2.60 -3.48
N GLU A 140 6.65 2.12 -3.90
CA GLU A 140 5.84 1.19 -3.11
C GLU A 140 5.30 0.06 -4.00
N ASP A 141 5.09 -1.14 -3.45
CA ASP A 141 4.38 -2.19 -4.21
C ASP A 141 2.95 -1.73 -4.53
N ALA A 142 2.33 -1.06 -3.56
CA ALA A 142 1.22 -0.16 -3.83
C ALA A 142 1.18 0.99 -2.83
N ALA A 143 0.84 2.18 -3.29
CA ALA A 143 1.11 3.43 -2.62
C ALA A 143 0.24 3.63 -1.37
N GLU A 144 0.81 3.43 -0.19
CA GLU A 144 0.20 3.61 1.12
C GLU A 144 0.63 4.93 1.77
N LEU A 145 1.83 5.41 1.44
CA LEU A 145 2.39 6.63 2.02
C LEU A 145 1.60 7.87 1.60
N GLN A 146 1.37 8.76 2.57
CA GLN A 146 0.57 9.97 2.39
C GLN A 146 1.35 11.19 2.85
N LEU A 147 2.20 11.69 1.98
CA LEU A 147 3.03 12.86 2.24
C LEU A 147 2.21 14.15 2.13
N GLN A 148 2.64 15.18 2.86
CA GLN A 148 2.04 16.52 2.90
C GLN A 148 2.89 17.56 2.16
N GLN A 149 4.09 17.19 1.74
CA GLN A 149 4.95 18.02 0.91
C GLN A 149 4.32 18.23 -0.47
N PRO A 150 4.52 19.41 -1.08
CA PRO A 150 3.94 19.74 -2.37
C PRO A 150 4.64 19.00 -3.52
N HIS A 151 5.93 18.69 -3.38
CA HIS A 151 6.75 18.14 -4.44
C HIS A 151 7.01 16.64 -4.26
N VAL A 152 5.94 15.84 -4.37
CA VAL A 152 5.99 14.38 -4.17
C VAL A 152 5.71 13.65 -5.48
N VAL A 153 6.60 12.75 -5.87
CA VAL A 153 6.37 11.80 -6.96
C VAL A 153 6.08 10.42 -6.34
N ARG A 154 4.95 9.83 -6.71
CA ARG A 154 4.52 8.53 -6.20
C ARG A 154 4.64 7.48 -7.28
N LEU A 155 5.49 6.48 -7.04
CA LEU A 155 5.75 5.38 -7.96
C LEU A 155 5.26 4.08 -7.36
N GLU A 156 4.60 3.27 -8.19
CA GLU A 156 4.15 1.94 -7.83
C GLU A 156 4.83 0.89 -8.71
N THR A 157 5.15 -0.26 -8.12
CA THR A 157 5.53 -1.42 -8.93
C THR A 157 4.35 -1.85 -9.79
N ARG A 158 4.64 -2.56 -10.87
CA ARG A 158 3.62 -3.11 -11.75
C ARG A 158 3.89 -4.61 -11.92
N PRO A 159 2.95 -5.50 -11.53
CA PRO A 159 3.08 -6.91 -11.89
C PRO A 159 2.98 -7.06 -13.41
N PRO A 160 3.49 -8.16 -13.99
CA PRO A 160 3.30 -8.43 -15.41
C PRO A 160 1.81 -8.48 -15.78
N ASN A 161 1.51 -8.20 -17.04
CA ASN A 161 0.18 -8.44 -17.60
C ASN A 161 -0.09 -9.96 -17.74
N ILE A 162 -1.26 -10.33 -18.27
CA ILE A 162 -1.66 -11.74 -18.45
C ILE A 162 -0.69 -12.49 -19.38
N GLU A 163 -0.03 -11.78 -20.28
CA GLU A 163 0.95 -12.31 -21.24
C GLU A 163 2.38 -12.40 -20.64
N GLY A 164 2.56 -12.02 -19.37
CA GLY A 164 3.86 -12.03 -18.70
C GLY A 164 4.71 -10.78 -18.95
N GLU A 165 4.19 -9.79 -19.66
CA GLU A 165 4.94 -8.61 -20.11
C GLU A 165 4.71 -7.37 -19.24
N GLY A 166 5.63 -6.41 -19.36
CA GLY A 166 5.46 -5.08 -18.76
C GLY A 166 5.57 -5.05 -17.24
N GLN A 167 6.21 -6.05 -16.61
CA GLN A 167 6.56 -5.96 -15.20
C GLN A 167 7.47 -4.75 -14.95
N VAL A 168 7.23 -4.05 -13.84
CA VAL A 168 8.10 -3.00 -13.30
C VAL A 168 8.35 -3.33 -11.83
N THR A 169 9.58 -3.70 -11.52
CA THR A 169 10.02 -4.14 -10.19
C THR A 169 10.42 -2.96 -9.31
N MET A 170 10.43 -3.18 -7.98
CA MET A 170 10.92 -2.18 -7.02
C MET A 170 12.34 -1.72 -7.35
N ARG A 171 13.20 -2.67 -7.76
CA ARG A 171 14.57 -2.41 -8.17
C ARG A 171 14.66 -1.41 -9.33
N GLU A 172 13.82 -1.59 -10.35
CA GLU A 172 13.77 -0.69 -11.51
C GLU A 172 13.29 0.71 -11.12
N LEU A 173 12.30 0.79 -10.21
CA LEU A 173 11.85 2.08 -9.68
C LEU A 173 12.97 2.81 -8.93
N VAL A 174 13.66 2.14 -8.00
CA VAL A 174 14.75 2.73 -7.22
C VAL A 174 15.86 3.25 -8.15
N ARG A 175 16.27 2.45 -9.14
CA ARG A 175 17.26 2.89 -10.15
C ARG A 175 16.79 4.09 -10.96
N ASN A 176 15.52 4.13 -11.33
CA ASN A 176 14.94 5.25 -12.06
C ASN A 176 14.93 6.52 -11.20
N CYS A 177 14.62 6.41 -9.89
CA CYS A 177 14.61 7.54 -8.96
C CYS A 177 15.95 8.28 -8.89
N LEU A 178 17.07 7.57 -9.03
CA LEU A 178 18.41 8.20 -9.04
C LEU A 178 18.59 9.20 -10.19
N ARG A 179 17.82 9.07 -11.27
CA ARG A 179 17.83 9.99 -12.43
C ARG A 179 16.81 11.11 -12.30
N MET A 180 15.97 11.06 -11.27
CA MET A 180 14.87 11.99 -11.09
C MET A 180 15.23 13.18 -10.20
N ARG A 181 16.49 13.34 -9.75
CA ARG A 181 16.93 14.41 -8.83
C ARG A 181 16.02 14.54 -7.59
N PRO A 182 15.92 13.49 -6.75
CA PRO A 182 15.24 13.58 -5.45
C PRO A 182 16.15 14.20 -4.38
N GLU A 183 15.55 14.89 -3.40
CA GLU A 183 16.21 15.11 -2.11
C GLU A 183 16.06 13.88 -1.19
N ARG A 184 14.95 13.14 -1.31
CA ARG A 184 14.74 11.84 -0.63
C ARG A 184 14.07 10.81 -1.50
N ILE A 185 14.52 9.57 -1.38
CA ILE A 185 13.83 8.38 -1.88
C ILE A 185 13.28 7.62 -0.68
N ILE A 186 11.98 7.35 -0.67
CA ILE A 186 11.33 6.56 0.37
C ILE A 186 10.83 5.27 -0.28
N VAL A 187 11.38 4.14 0.18
CA VAL A 187 10.94 2.82 -0.26
C VAL A 187 10.01 2.25 0.80
N GLY A 188 8.76 1.97 0.42
CA GLY A 188 7.74 1.49 1.35
C GLY A 188 8.11 0.16 2.00
N GLU A 189 8.77 -0.73 1.25
CA GLU A 189 9.29 -1.98 1.74
C GLU A 189 10.45 -2.50 0.90
N VAL A 190 11.42 -3.14 1.55
CA VAL A 190 12.58 -3.79 0.93
C VAL A 190 12.57 -5.26 1.33
N ARG A 191 12.48 -6.16 0.34
CA ARG A 191 12.39 -7.62 0.50
C ARG A 191 13.44 -8.39 -0.29
N GLY A 192 14.17 -7.75 -1.20
CA GLY A 192 15.05 -8.46 -2.11
C GLY A 192 16.16 -7.59 -2.71
N PRO A 193 16.47 -7.79 -4.01
CA PRO A 193 17.68 -7.26 -4.65
C PRO A 193 17.76 -5.73 -4.69
N GLU A 194 16.64 -5.02 -4.57
CA GLU A 194 16.57 -3.57 -4.47
C GLU A 194 17.34 -3.01 -3.26
N ALA A 195 17.58 -3.83 -2.22
CA ALA A 195 18.42 -3.46 -1.09
C ALA A 195 19.82 -3.02 -1.51
N PHE A 196 20.40 -3.66 -2.53
CA PHE A 196 21.74 -3.32 -3.00
C PHE A 196 21.78 -1.98 -3.72
N ASP A 197 20.76 -1.68 -4.53
CA ASP A 197 20.67 -0.42 -5.27
C ASP A 197 20.37 0.78 -4.35
N LEU A 198 19.89 0.54 -3.12
CA LEU A 198 19.74 1.58 -2.08
C LEU A 198 21.04 1.93 -1.36
N LEU A 199 22.07 1.07 -1.47
CA LEU A 199 23.39 1.31 -0.88
C LEU A 199 24.35 2.04 -1.83
N GLN A 200 23.97 2.18 -3.11
CA GLN A 200 24.74 2.89 -4.14
C GLN A 200 24.43 4.39 -4.15
#